data_AF-A0A941VTF3-F1
#
_entry.id   AF-A0A941VTF3-F1
#
_cell.length_a   1.000
_cell.length_b   1.000
_cell.length_c   1.000
_cell.angle_alpha   90.00
_cell.angle_beta   90.00
_cell.angle_gamma   90.00
#
_symmetry.space_group_name_H-M   'P 1'
#
loop_
_entity.id
_entity.type
_entity.pdbx_description
1 polymer ?
#
loop_
_entity_poly.entity_id
_entity_poly.type
_entity_poly.pdbx_seq_one_letter_code
_entity_poly.pdbx_strand_id
1 'polypeptide(L)'
;MSPLHDKSWQRAQQRVLAYLRFLNLPSVVNLELALQAMNRARSRLEERPESHPITESWQALQAILVERASPAAQDLIAPEGKIPPLAKVRSLCGEIQSMPALNRGSMVPGRLRGWKKNL
;
A
#
# COMPACT_ATOMS: atom_id res chain seq x y z
N MET A 1 -12.83 3.46 25.71
CA MET A 1 -12.20 3.71 24.39
C MET A 1 -13.27 4.26 23.46
N SER A 2 -12.96 5.30 22.68
CA SER A 2 -13.95 5.91 21.78
C SER A 2 -14.21 4.98 20.59
N PRO A 3 -15.47 4.81 20.13
CA PRO A 3 -15.82 3.83 19.07
C PRO A 3 -15.13 4.11 17.72
N LEU A 4 -14.68 5.35 17.47
CA LEU A 4 -13.86 5.70 16.31
C LEU A 4 -12.43 5.15 16.40
N HIS A 5 -11.88 5.10 17.61
CA HIS A 5 -10.55 4.57 17.90
C HIS A 5 -10.53 3.05 17.71
N ASP A 6 -11.59 2.36 18.12
CA ASP A 6 -11.69 0.91 17.93
C ASP A 6 -11.76 0.52 16.44
N LYS A 7 -12.47 1.32 15.62
CA LYS A 7 -12.52 1.13 14.17
C LYS A 7 -11.18 1.34 13.48
N SER A 8 -10.38 2.32 13.92
CA SER A 8 -9.06 2.56 13.33
C SER A 8 -8.07 1.46 13.70
N TRP A 9 -8.12 0.93 14.93
CA TRP A 9 -7.36 -0.25 15.35
C TRP A 9 -7.75 -1.51 14.58
N GLN A 10 -9.04 -1.76 14.37
CA GLN A 10 -9.50 -2.89 13.58
C GLN A 10 -9.01 -2.80 12.13
N ARG A 11 -9.05 -1.61 11.52
CA ARG A 11 -8.50 -1.38 10.17
C ARG A 11 -6.99 -1.59 10.12
N ALA A 12 -6.26 -1.11 11.13
CA ALA A 12 -4.83 -1.31 11.25
C ALA A 12 -4.47 -2.80 11.29
N GLN A 13 -5.16 -3.57 12.14
CA GLN A 13 -5.00 -5.02 12.25
C GLN A 13 -5.26 -5.72 10.92
N GLN A 14 -6.38 -5.42 10.25
CA GLN A 14 -6.73 -6.01 8.97
C GLN A 14 -5.65 -5.74 7.90
N ARG A 15 -5.11 -4.52 7.88
CA ARG A 15 -4.08 -4.11 6.91
C ARG A 15 -2.76 -4.85 7.14
N VAL A 16 -2.33 -4.97 8.39
CA VAL A 16 -1.12 -5.73 8.77
C VAL A 16 -1.26 -7.20 8.36
N LEU A 17 -2.40 -7.84 8.70
CA LEU A 17 -2.64 -9.24 8.36
C LEU A 17 -2.70 -9.46 6.85
N ALA A 18 -3.33 -8.56 6.09
CA ALA A 18 -3.38 -8.64 4.63
C ALA A 18 -1.97 -8.59 4.01
N TYR A 19 -1.11 -7.68 4.50
CA TYR A 19 0.27 -7.58 4.03
C TYR A 19 1.09 -8.83 4.35
N LEU A 20 1.01 -9.32 5.59
CA LEU A 20 1.72 -10.52 6.00
C LEU A 20 1.27 -11.77 5.22
N ARG A 21 -0.04 -11.89 4.96
CA ARG A 21 -0.58 -12.95 4.09
C ARG A 21 -0.03 -12.86 2.66
N PHE A 22 0.19 -11.66 2.14
CA PHE A 22 0.78 -11.45 0.81
C PHE A 22 2.25 -11.91 0.76
N LEU A 23 3.00 -11.82 1.86
CA LEU A 23 4.38 -12.33 1.94
C LEU A 23 4.49 -13.86 1.95
N ASN A 24 3.36 -14.58 1.99
CA ASN A 24 3.28 -16.04 1.93
C ASN A 24 4.14 -16.77 2.99
N LEU A 25 4.28 -16.16 4.18
CA LEU A 25 4.95 -16.78 5.32
C LEU A 25 4.05 -17.86 5.98
N PRO A 26 4.61 -18.79 6.77
CA PRO A 26 3.80 -19.73 7.55
C PRO A 26 2.79 -19.00 8.44
N SER A 27 1.57 -19.55 8.57
CA SER A 27 0.46 -18.89 9.27
C SER A 27 0.80 -18.50 10.71
N VAL A 28 1.54 -19.35 11.43
CA VAL A 28 1.96 -19.07 12.82
C VAL A 28 2.90 -17.87 12.88
N VAL A 29 3.88 -17.80 11.97
CA VAL A 29 4.83 -16.69 11.87
C VAL A 29 4.12 -15.39 11.53
N ASN A 30 3.14 -15.43 10.61
CA ASN A 30 2.31 -14.27 10.29
C ASN A 30 1.57 -13.71 11.51
N LEU A 31 0.96 -14.59 12.31
CA LEU A 31 0.23 -14.17 13.51
C LEU A 31 1.16 -13.59 14.57
N GLU A 32 2.33 -14.20 14.77
CA GLU A 32 3.34 -13.71 15.71
C GLU A 32 3.84 -12.31 15.31
N LEU A 33 4.17 -12.12 14.03
CA LEU A 33 4.60 -10.82 13.50
C LEU A 33 3.51 -9.76 13.62
N ALA A 34 2.25 -10.13 13.32
CA ALA A 34 1.13 -9.22 13.48
C ALA A 34 0.97 -8.77 14.93
N LEU A 35 1.02 -9.71 15.88
CA LEU A 35 0.93 -9.38 17.32
C LEU A 35 2.10 -8.50 17.78
N GLN A 36 3.33 -8.79 17.36
CA GLN A 36 4.50 -7.98 17.68
C GLN A 36 4.35 -6.54 17.14
N ALA A 37 3.93 -6.39 15.88
CA ALA A 37 3.73 -5.08 15.27
C ALA A 37 2.63 -4.28 15.97
N MET A 38 1.49 -4.91 16.29
CA MET A 38 0.36 -4.25 16.94
C MET A 38 0.71 -3.82 18.39
N ASN A 39 1.43 -4.65 19.14
CA ASN A 39 1.89 -4.31 20.49
C ASN A 39 2.87 -3.13 20.46
N ARG A 40 3.85 -3.14 19.54
CA ARG A 40 4.83 -2.07 19.42
C ARG A 40 4.18 -0.75 18.98
N ALA A 41 3.19 -0.83 18.09
CA ALA A 41 2.40 0.33 17.69
C ALA A 41 1.59 0.92 18.85
N ARG A 42 0.99 0.07 19.70
CA ARG A 42 0.27 0.53 20.89
C ARG A 42 1.20 1.27 21.85
N SER A 43 2.38 0.72 22.14
CA SER A 43 3.37 1.39 22.99
C SER A 43 3.82 2.74 22.41
N ARG A 44 4.03 2.84 21.09
CA ARG A 44 4.36 4.12 20.43
C ARG A 44 3.21 5.13 20.51
N LEU A 45 1.96 4.67 20.47
CA LEU A 45 0.80 5.53 20.58
C LEU A 45 0.59 6.05 22.02
N GLU A 46 1.02 5.28 23.03
CA GLU A 46 1.06 5.74 24.42
C GLU A 46 2.07 6.89 24.59
N GLU A 47 3.20 6.84 23.87
CA GLU A 47 4.21 7.91 23.83
C GLU A 47 3.79 9.09 22.94
N ARG A 48 3.00 8.85 21.89
CA ARG A 48 2.59 9.83 20.86
C ARG A 48 1.10 9.67 20.54
N PRO A 49 0.21 10.21 21.37
CA PRO A 49 -1.23 10.01 21.23
C PRO A 49 -1.83 10.69 20.00
N GLU A 50 -1.12 11.62 19.36
CA GLU A 50 -1.55 12.33 18.14
C GLU A 50 -1.39 11.46 16.88
N SER A 51 -0.59 10.40 16.95
CA SER A 51 -0.37 9.48 15.83
C SER A 51 -1.61 8.66 15.50
N HIS A 52 -1.67 8.16 14.26
CA HIS A 52 -2.78 7.30 13.80
C HIS A 52 -2.40 5.81 13.92
N PRO A 53 -3.27 4.93 14.46
CA PRO A 53 -2.97 3.50 14.65
C PRO A 53 -2.51 2.76 13.39
N ILE A 54 -3.06 3.11 12.22
CA ILE A 54 -2.64 2.54 10.92
C ILE A 54 -1.18 2.90 10.61
N THR A 55 -0.76 4.13 10.88
CA THR A 55 0.60 4.58 10.59
C THR A 55 1.59 3.92 11.54
N GLU A 56 1.28 3.88 12.84
CA GLU A 56 2.17 3.26 13.83
C GLU A 56 2.29 1.75 13.65
N SER A 57 1.19 1.05 13.37
CA SER A 57 1.21 -0.40 13.07
C SER A 57 2.03 -0.72 11.82
N TRP A 58 1.93 0.10 10.79
CA TRP A 58 2.73 -0.06 9.58
C TRP A 58 4.23 0.18 9.84
N GLN A 59 4.58 1.28 10.50
CA GLN A 59 5.98 1.58 10.85
C GLN A 59 6.58 0.53 11.79
N ALA A 60 5.81 0.04 12.75
CA ALA A 60 6.23 -1.04 13.64
C ALA A 60 6.50 -2.33 12.88
N LEU A 61 5.61 -2.70 11.94
CA LEU A 61 5.79 -3.87 11.09
C LEU A 61 7.04 -3.75 10.22
N GLN A 62 7.25 -2.61 9.57
CA GLN A 62 8.45 -2.35 8.76
C GLN A 62 9.72 -2.49 9.58
N ALA A 63 9.75 -1.91 10.79
CA ALA A 63 10.91 -2.02 11.68
C ALA A 63 11.21 -3.48 12.03
N ILE A 64 10.20 -4.28 12.39
CA ILE A 64 10.38 -5.71 12.71
C ILE A 64 10.91 -6.49 11.51
N LEU A 65 10.39 -6.23 10.30
CA LEU A 65 10.84 -6.91 9.09
C LEU A 65 12.29 -6.57 8.76
N VAL A 66 12.71 -5.32 8.95
CA VAL A 66 14.10 -4.87 8.77
C VAL A 66 15.02 -5.46 9.83
N GLU A 67 14.61 -5.45 11.10
CA GLU A 67 15.35 -6.06 12.23
C GLU A 67 15.60 -7.55 11.98
N ARG A 68 14.59 -8.27 11.47
CA ARG A 68 14.70 -9.70 11.13
C ARG A 68 15.48 -9.95 9.84
N ALA A 69 15.61 -8.97 8.96
CA ALA A 69 16.26 -9.15 7.67
C ALA A 69 17.78 -9.39 7.79
N SER A 70 18.45 -8.97 8.86
CA SER A 70 19.91 -9.09 9.10
C SER A 70 20.81 -8.58 7.96
N PRO A 71 21.91 -7.84 8.24
CA PRO A 71 22.86 -7.45 7.20
C PRO A 71 23.52 -8.63 6.47
N ALA A 72 23.48 -9.85 7.02
CA ALA A 72 23.98 -11.05 6.32
C ALA A 72 23.07 -11.51 5.15
N ALA A 73 21.83 -11.04 5.05
CA ALA A 73 20.94 -11.30 3.91
C ALA A 73 20.74 -10.05 3.02
N GLN A 74 21.41 -8.93 3.32
CA GLN A 74 21.33 -7.72 2.49
C GLN A 74 21.97 -7.90 1.11
N ASP A 75 22.80 -8.92 0.91
CA ASP A 75 23.26 -9.33 -0.43
C ASP A 75 22.13 -9.87 -1.33
N LEU A 76 20.94 -10.15 -0.78
CA LEU A 76 19.76 -10.58 -1.54
C LEU A 76 18.79 -9.44 -1.87
N ILE A 77 19.01 -8.23 -1.32
CA ILE A 77 18.21 -7.04 -1.65
C ILE A 77 19.12 -6.03 -2.35
N ALA A 78 19.52 -6.38 -3.58
CA ALA A 78 19.95 -5.38 -4.53
C ALA A 78 18.83 -4.33 -4.70
N PRO A 79 19.14 -3.03 -4.86
CA PRO A 79 18.14 -1.96 -5.07
C PRO A 79 17.44 -2.02 -6.44
N GLU A 80 17.53 -3.16 -7.14
CA GLU A 80 17.01 -3.41 -8.49
C GLU A 80 16.01 -4.59 -8.46
N GLY A 81 15.13 -4.62 -7.46
CA GLY A 81 14.05 -5.59 -7.37
C GLY A 81 12.89 -5.22 -8.29
N LYS A 82 12.97 -5.58 -9.57
CA LYS A 82 11.86 -5.48 -10.54
C LYS A 82 10.53 -5.84 -9.86
N ILE A 83 9.61 -4.88 -9.84
CA ILE A 83 8.22 -5.12 -9.42
C ILE A 83 7.74 -6.35 -10.20
N PRO A 84 7.34 -7.45 -9.53
CA PRO A 84 6.85 -8.62 -10.24
C PRO A 84 5.66 -8.20 -11.11
N PRO A 85 5.60 -8.59 -12.39
CA PRO A 85 4.48 -8.24 -13.25
C PRO A 85 3.17 -8.64 -12.58
N LEU A 86 2.24 -7.68 -12.46
CA LEU A 86 0.89 -7.83 -11.89
C LEU A 86 0.10 -9.01 -12.50
N ALA A 87 0.58 -9.59 -13.61
CA ALA A 87 0.05 -10.79 -14.24
C ALA A 87 -0.05 -12.02 -13.31
N LYS A 88 0.74 -12.11 -12.23
CA LYS A 88 0.68 -13.26 -11.29
C LYS A 88 -0.45 -13.12 -10.25
N VAL A 89 -1.13 -11.98 -10.18
CA VAL A 89 -2.31 -11.74 -9.31
C VAL A 89 -3.62 -11.96 -10.11
N ARG A 90 -3.60 -12.91 -11.04
CA ARG A 90 -4.75 -13.25 -11.90
C ARG A 90 -5.97 -13.81 -11.14
N SER A 91 -5.82 -14.23 -9.88
CA SER A 91 -6.92 -14.78 -9.09
C SER A 91 -7.78 -13.74 -8.37
N LEU A 92 -7.38 -12.47 -8.34
CA LEU A 92 -8.15 -11.39 -7.67
C LEU A 92 -8.61 -10.27 -8.61
N CYS A 93 -8.03 -10.17 -9.82
CA CYS A 93 -8.28 -9.09 -10.77
C CYS A 93 -9.06 -9.60 -12.01
N GLY A 94 -10.10 -10.41 -11.78
CA GLY A 94 -10.87 -11.04 -12.85
C GLY A 94 -11.73 -10.08 -13.69
N GLU A 95 -11.87 -8.81 -13.30
CA GLU A 95 -12.86 -7.91 -13.92
C GLU A 95 -12.37 -6.47 -14.17
N ILE A 96 -11.11 -6.13 -13.86
CA ILE A 96 -10.60 -4.81 -14.22
C ILE A 96 -10.05 -4.89 -15.64
N GLN A 97 -10.95 -4.75 -16.61
CA GLN A 97 -10.56 -4.42 -17.97
C GLN A 97 -9.90 -3.04 -17.92
N SER A 98 -8.61 -2.98 -18.23
CA SER A 98 -7.92 -1.71 -18.50
C SER A 98 -8.78 -0.89 -19.47
N MET A 99 -9.09 0.37 -19.14
CA MET A 99 -9.79 1.26 -20.06
C MET A 99 -9.14 1.20 -21.44
N PRO A 100 -9.92 1.09 -22.53
CA PRO A 100 -9.35 1.15 -23.87
C PRO A 100 -8.59 2.47 -24.01
N ALA A 101 -7.48 2.43 -24.75
CA ALA A 101 -6.71 3.63 -25.07
C ALA A 101 -7.66 4.64 -25.72
N LEU A 102 -8.04 5.68 -24.97
CA LEU A 102 -8.79 6.80 -25.52
C LEU A 102 -7.92 7.38 -26.64
N ASN A 103 -8.34 7.17 -27.88
CA ASN A 103 -7.75 7.79 -29.05
C ASN A 103 -7.75 9.31 -28.83
N ARG A 104 -6.60 9.86 -28.44
CA ARG A 104 -6.38 11.32 -28.39
C ARG A 104 -6.29 11.95 -29.79
N GLY A 105 -6.44 11.14 -30.85
CA GLY A 105 -6.54 11.59 -32.22
C GLY A 105 -7.97 12.01 -32.56
N SER A 106 -8.16 13.30 -32.85
CA SER A 106 -9.37 13.97 -33.36
C SER A 106 -10.18 14.81 -32.37
N MET A 107 -9.51 15.57 -31.49
CA MET A 107 -10.06 16.88 -31.13
C MET A 107 -9.79 17.84 -32.28
N VAL A 108 -10.65 17.82 -33.31
CA VAL A 108 -10.62 18.84 -34.37
C VAL A 108 -11.02 20.16 -33.71
N PRO A 109 -10.15 21.19 -33.67
CA PRO A 109 -10.58 22.49 -33.16
C PRO A 109 -11.72 22.98 -34.04
N GLY A 110 -12.88 23.23 -33.41
CA GLY A 110 -14.04 23.79 -34.09
C GLY A 110 -13.61 25.02 -34.88
N ARG A 111 -14.00 25.07 -36.16
CA ARG A 111 -13.69 26.17 -37.07
C ARG A 111 -13.97 27.49 -36.37
N LEU A 112 -12.93 28.27 -36.09
CA LEU A 112 -13.07 29.67 -35.72
C LEU A 112 -13.71 30.39 -36.90
N ARG A 113 -15.03 30.58 -36.84
CA ARG A 113 -15.76 31.42 -37.79
C ARG A 113 -15.35 32.87 -37.55
N GLY A 114 -14.43 33.34 -38.39
CA GLY A 114 -14.46 34.63 -39.06
C GLY A 114 -14.39 35.86 -38.18
N TRP A 115 -13.20 36.46 -38.10
CA TRP A 115 -13.07 37.92 -38.04
C TRP A 115 -12.53 38.44 -39.36
N LYS A 116 -13.37 39.23 -40.05
CA LYS A 116 -13.01 40.00 -41.24
C LYS A 116 -11.88 40.97 -40.89
N LYS A 117 -10.81 40.97 -41.68
CA LYS A 117 -9.93 42.13 -41.81
C LYS A 117 -10.63 43.09 -42.79
N ASN A 118 -11.03 44.25 -42.30
CA ASN A 118 -11.38 45.38 -43.15
C ASN A 118 -10.42 46.53 -42.83
N LEU A 119 -9.93 47.14 -43.92
CA LEU A 119 -9.01 48.27 -44.06
C LEU A 119 -7.53 47.97 -43.84
#